data_AF-A0A6A6NAK7-F1
#
_entry.id   AF-A0A6A6NAK7-F1
#
_cell.length_a   1.000
_cell.length_b   1.000
_cell.length_c   1.000
_cell.angle_alpha   90.00
_cell.angle_beta   90.00
_cell.angle_gamma   90.00
#
_symmetry.space_group_name_H-M   'P 1'
#
loop_
_entity.id
_entity.type
_entity.pdbx_description
1 polymer ?
#
loop_
_entity_poly.entity_id
_entity_poly.type
_entity_poly.pdbx_seq_one_letter_code
_entity_poly.pdbx_strand_id
1 'polypeptide(L)'
;MFSCKFLLPLLLCSLFFLLVPPASNSHLLKDCKFEAIYQPGDSISDTGNNIIENPSTTCARLPYGQNFYRKAAGRCSNGLLMIDYIALSAGLPLLDAYLNPNSTTGHGVNFAVAGSTALPTDCSKKLEKSSSWWERSERIIGNGATRIVFPGNLPIVCLPAFLTEFHTNNATAYDEFHCLKELNNLSMYHNEHLQKAIEEVKKEHSNMILCMVTTTILTYDYYVW
;
A
#
# COMPACT_ATOMS: atom_id res chain seq x y z
N MET A 1 11.82 48.25 29.53
CA MET A 1 11.66 48.69 28.12
C MET A 1 12.19 47.59 27.21
N PHE A 2 11.31 46.78 26.61
CA PHE A 2 11.75 45.81 25.60
C PHE A 2 12.17 46.57 24.34
N SER A 3 13.39 46.32 23.87
CA SER A 3 13.96 47.02 22.71
C SER A 3 13.18 46.69 21.44
N CYS A 4 12.86 47.72 20.64
CA CYS A 4 12.10 47.63 19.38
C CYS A 4 12.69 46.61 18.38
N LYS A 5 13.97 46.24 18.54
CA LYS A 5 14.66 45.22 17.75
C LYS A 5 14.12 43.79 17.94
N PHE A 6 13.44 43.49 19.04
CA PHE A 6 12.85 42.18 19.30
C PHE A 6 11.36 42.09 18.93
N LEU A 7 10.67 43.22 18.79
CA LEU A 7 9.25 43.24 18.46
C LEU A 7 8.99 42.83 17.00
N LEU A 8 9.85 43.29 16.09
CA LEU A 8 9.73 43.01 14.66
C LEU A 8 9.87 41.52 14.29
N PRO A 9 10.87 40.76 14.79
CA PRO A 9 10.96 39.33 14.50
C PRO A 9 9.83 38.53 15.17
N LEU A 10 9.32 38.94 16.34
CA LEU A 10 8.16 38.33 16.98
C LEU A 10 6.88 38.52 16.17
N LEU A 11 6.65 39.74 15.66
CA LEU A 11 5.53 40.04 14.76
C LEU A 11 5.64 39.25 13.45
N LEU A 12 6.82 39.19 12.84
CA LEU A 12 7.08 38.40 11.63
C LEU A 12 6.87 36.89 11.85
N CYS A 13 7.28 36.36 13.01
CA CYS A 13 7.06 34.95 13.37
C CYS A 13 5.57 34.65 13.58
N SER A 14 4.82 35.55 14.24
CA SER A 14 3.38 35.40 14.43
C SER A 14 2.58 35.49 13.12
N LEU A 15 3.00 36.36 12.17
CA LEU A 15 2.43 36.41 10.82
C LEU A 15 2.71 35.14 10.02
N PHE A 16 3.87 34.51 10.22
CA PHE A 16 4.21 33.24 9.57
C PHE A 16 3.26 32.11 10.01
N PHE A 17 2.91 32.04 11.30
CA PHE A 17 1.92 31.08 11.80
C PHE A 17 0.47 31.35 11.34
N LEU A 18 0.13 32.60 10.97
CA LEU A 18 -1.18 32.96 10.40
C LEU A 18 -1.27 32.67 8.88
N LEU A 19 -0.13 32.61 8.19
CA LEU A 19 -0.03 32.33 6.75
C LEU A 19 0.15 30.85 6.42
N VAL A 20 0.57 30.03 7.39
CA VAL A 20 0.55 28.57 7.26
C VAL A 20 -0.90 28.13 7.54
N PRO A 21 -1.67 27.68 6.53
CA PRO A 21 -2.96 27.07 6.82
C PRO A 21 -2.73 25.94 7.83
N PRO A 22 -3.58 25.80 8.86
CA PRO A 22 -3.48 24.65 9.76
C PRO A 22 -3.45 23.41 8.88
N ALA A 23 -2.51 22.49 9.15
CA ALA A 23 -2.44 21.22 8.45
C ALA A 23 -3.84 20.63 8.46
N SER A 24 -4.53 20.71 7.32
CA SER A 24 -5.86 20.19 7.22
C SER A 24 -5.69 18.69 7.37
N ASN A 25 -6.35 18.08 8.36
CA ASN A 25 -6.65 16.67 8.34
C ASN A 25 -7.56 16.44 7.13
N SER A 26 -6.98 16.48 5.94
CA SER A 26 -7.69 16.22 4.71
C SER A 26 -7.92 14.71 4.71
N HIS A 27 -9.09 14.33 5.21
CA HIS A 27 -9.72 13.07 4.84
C HIS A 27 -10.05 13.17 3.35
N LEU A 28 -9.01 13.16 2.51
CA LEU A 28 -9.06 13.47 1.08
C LEU A 28 -10.04 12.57 0.34
N LEU A 29 -10.24 11.35 0.86
CA LEU A 29 -11.14 10.36 0.29
C LEU A 29 -12.56 10.40 0.89
N LYS A 30 -12.81 11.20 1.93
CA LYS A 30 -14.14 11.29 2.56
C LYS A 30 -15.19 11.87 1.61
N ASP A 31 -14.78 12.79 0.73
CA ASP A 31 -15.65 13.36 -0.30
C ASP A 31 -16.08 12.32 -1.34
N CYS A 32 -15.32 11.23 -1.48
CA CYS A 32 -15.69 10.11 -2.34
C CYS A 32 -16.81 9.25 -1.74
N LYS A 33 -17.15 9.42 -0.45
CA LYS A 33 -18.25 8.73 0.25
C LYS A 33 -18.19 7.21 0.12
N PHE A 34 -17.01 6.63 0.38
CA PHE A 34 -16.89 5.18 0.49
C PHE A 34 -17.61 4.69 1.73
N GLU A 35 -18.47 3.68 1.60
CA GLU A 35 -19.17 3.05 2.73
C GLU A 35 -18.39 1.87 3.31
N ALA A 36 -17.61 1.21 2.45
CA ALA A 36 -16.84 0.02 2.79
C ALA A 36 -15.60 -0.11 1.88
N ILE A 37 -14.57 -0.79 2.39
CA ILE A 37 -13.39 -1.20 1.61
C ILE A 37 -13.21 -2.71 1.71
N TYR A 38 -13.03 -3.37 0.57
CA TYR A 38 -12.73 -4.80 0.49
C TYR A 38 -11.31 -4.99 -0.05
N GLN A 39 -10.43 -5.53 0.77
CA GLN A 39 -8.99 -5.55 0.48
C GLN A 39 -8.49 -6.99 0.30
N PRO A 40 -8.31 -7.50 -0.93
CA PRO A 40 -7.44 -8.64 -1.17
C PRO A 40 -5.97 -8.20 -1.18
N GLY A 41 -5.04 -9.14 -1.00
CA GLY A 41 -3.61 -8.83 -1.14
C GLY A 41 -2.71 -9.74 -0.32
N ASP A 42 -1.54 -9.20 0.01
CA ASP A 42 -0.44 -9.90 0.68
C ASP A 42 0.00 -9.15 1.96
N SER A 43 1.25 -9.33 2.36
CA SER A 43 1.85 -8.74 3.55
C SER A 43 1.77 -7.21 3.62
N ILE A 44 1.71 -6.52 2.49
CA ILE A 44 1.66 -5.05 2.45
C ILE A 44 0.30 -4.48 2.88
N SER A 45 -0.74 -5.32 2.91
CA SER A 45 -2.09 -4.94 3.31
C SER A 45 -2.74 -5.87 4.33
N ASP A 46 -2.08 -6.96 4.75
CA ASP A 46 -2.61 -7.88 5.76
C ASP A 46 -2.74 -7.23 7.16
N THR A 47 -3.97 -7.08 7.64
CA THR A 47 -4.27 -6.49 8.94
C THR A 47 -4.36 -7.50 10.09
N GLY A 48 -4.11 -8.79 9.83
CA GLY A 48 -4.04 -9.81 10.86
C GLY A 48 -4.54 -11.21 10.49
N ASN A 49 -4.76 -11.52 9.21
CA ASN A 49 -5.13 -12.89 8.81
C ASN A 49 -3.95 -13.85 9.01
N ASN A 50 -2.73 -13.50 8.57
CA ASN A 50 -1.59 -14.42 8.66
C ASN A 50 -1.17 -14.73 10.11
N ILE A 51 -1.35 -13.81 11.07
CA ILE A 51 -1.07 -14.12 12.48
C ILE A 51 -2.09 -15.09 13.08
N ILE A 52 -3.33 -15.11 12.55
CA ILE A 52 -4.36 -16.08 12.96
C ILE A 52 -4.06 -17.45 12.36
N GLU A 53 -3.71 -17.52 11.07
CA GLU A 53 -3.38 -18.78 10.39
C GLU A 53 -2.04 -19.37 10.87
N ASN A 54 -1.04 -18.51 11.04
CA ASN A 54 0.30 -18.88 11.48
C ASN A 54 0.78 -17.94 12.59
N PRO A 55 0.47 -18.26 13.86
CA PRO A 55 0.92 -17.46 15.01
C PRO A 55 2.45 -17.33 15.15
N SER A 56 3.23 -18.16 14.45
CA SER A 56 4.69 -18.13 14.46
C SER A 56 5.29 -17.30 13.31
N THR A 57 4.46 -16.63 12.51
CA THR A 57 4.91 -15.75 11.42
C THR A 57 5.84 -14.64 11.89
N THR A 58 6.73 -14.18 11.00
CA THR A 58 7.66 -13.07 11.28
C THR A 58 6.92 -11.81 11.73
N CYS A 59 5.76 -11.51 11.14
CA CYS A 59 4.93 -10.34 11.49
C CYS A 59 4.23 -10.45 12.85
N ALA A 60 4.35 -11.59 13.55
CA ALA A 60 3.82 -11.80 14.91
C ALA A 60 4.84 -11.45 16.01
N ARG A 61 6.01 -10.90 15.66
CA ARG A 61 7.08 -10.56 16.60
C ARG A 61 7.42 -9.06 16.52
N LEU A 62 8.06 -8.51 17.54
CA LEU A 62 8.64 -7.17 17.43
C LEU A 62 9.74 -7.17 16.33
N PRO A 63 9.93 -6.08 15.59
CA PRO A 63 9.40 -4.72 15.82
C PRO A 63 8.00 -4.46 15.24
N TYR A 64 7.33 -5.45 14.67
CA TYR A 64 6.00 -5.27 14.07
C TYR A 64 4.98 -4.78 15.11
N GLY A 65 4.22 -3.74 14.76
CA GLY A 65 3.26 -3.04 15.63
C GLY A 65 3.84 -2.21 16.79
N GLN A 66 5.17 -2.08 16.92
CA GLN A 66 5.84 -1.37 18.02
C GLN A 66 5.43 0.11 18.17
N ASN A 67 5.20 0.83 17.07
CA ASN A 67 4.93 2.26 17.09
C ASN A 67 3.46 2.59 17.38
N PHE A 68 2.53 1.74 16.94
CA PHE A 68 1.10 2.01 17.05
C PHE A 68 0.43 1.17 18.15
N TYR A 69 0.64 -0.14 18.15
CA TYR A 69 -0.04 -1.08 19.05
C TYR A 69 0.78 -1.41 20.30
N ARG A 70 2.08 -1.04 20.32
CA ARG A 70 3.06 -1.44 21.35
C ARG A 70 3.21 -2.96 21.52
N LYS A 71 2.74 -3.73 20.54
CA LYS A 71 2.83 -5.19 20.43
C LYS A 71 2.66 -5.61 18.97
N ALA A 72 3.09 -6.82 18.63
CA ALA A 72 2.79 -7.39 17.32
C ALA A 72 1.27 -7.59 17.16
N ALA A 73 0.68 -6.85 16.22
CA ALA A 73 -0.75 -6.81 15.96
C ALA A 73 -1.13 -7.46 14.62
N GLY A 74 -0.25 -8.29 14.06
CA GLY A 74 -0.49 -9.01 12.80
C GLY A 74 -0.20 -8.23 11.52
N ARG A 75 0.15 -6.94 11.61
CA ARG A 75 0.58 -6.11 10.48
C ARG A 75 2.07 -6.27 10.25
N CYS A 76 2.49 -6.49 9.00
CA CYS A 76 3.90 -6.56 8.60
C CYS A 76 4.58 -5.17 8.49
N SER A 77 4.27 -4.27 9.43
CA SER A 77 4.94 -2.98 9.65
C SER A 77 5.11 -2.72 11.15
N ASN A 78 6.03 -1.84 11.55
CA ASN A 78 6.12 -1.40 12.94
C ASN A 78 4.91 -0.53 13.38
N GLY A 79 4.04 -0.14 12.45
CA GLY A 79 2.83 0.61 12.72
C GLY A 79 1.67 0.24 11.80
N LEU A 80 1.03 1.25 11.24
CA LEU A 80 -0.07 1.11 10.30
C LEU A 80 0.45 0.73 8.90
N LEU A 81 -0.42 0.09 8.12
CA LEU A 81 -0.19 -0.26 6.72
C LEU A 81 -0.83 0.79 5.80
N MET A 82 -0.49 0.74 4.50
CA MET A 82 -1.07 1.64 3.50
C MET A 82 -2.60 1.65 3.53
N ILE A 83 -3.20 0.47 3.65
CA ILE A 83 -4.64 0.31 3.69
C ILE A 83 -5.28 0.98 4.91
N ASP A 84 -4.58 1.06 6.04
CA ASP A 84 -5.08 1.74 7.23
C ASP A 84 -5.18 3.25 6.98
N TYR A 85 -4.16 3.85 6.35
CA TYR A 85 -4.19 5.27 5.99
C TYR A 85 -5.27 5.58 4.95
N ILE A 86 -5.50 4.68 3.98
CA ILE A 86 -6.60 4.82 3.01
C ILE A 86 -7.95 4.81 3.72
N ALA A 87 -8.17 3.88 4.65
CA ALA A 87 -9.41 3.79 5.43
C ALA A 87 -9.64 5.05 6.28
N LEU A 88 -8.60 5.50 7.00
CA LEU A 88 -8.66 6.73 7.79
C LEU A 88 -8.95 7.96 6.91
N SER A 89 -8.32 8.07 5.74
CA SER A 89 -8.56 9.16 4.79
C SER A 89 -9.97 9.11 4.19
N ALA A 90 -10.57 7.93 4.04
CA ALA A 90 -11.96 7.76 3.63
C ALA A 90 -12.96 8.04 4.76
N GLY A 91 -12.50 8.22 6.00
CA GLY A 91 -13.36 8.38 7.17
C GLY A 91 -13.97 7.07 7.67
N LEU A 92 -13.37 5.93 7.32
CA LEU A 92 -13.78 4.59 7.74
C LEU A 92 -12.91 4.12 8.93
N PRO A 93 -13.41 3.20 9.77
CA PRO A 93 -12.57 2.52 10.76
C PRO A 93 -11.48 1.67 10.09
N LEU A 94 -10.47 1.28 10.86
CA LEU A 94 -9.45 0.34 10.39
C LEU A 94 -10.10 -0.98 9.99
N LEU A 95 -9.65 -1.57 8.88
CA LEU A 95 -10.25 -2.81 8.37
C LEU A 95 -9.87 -3.99 9.26
N ASP A 96 -10.90 -4.69 9.71
CA ASP A 96 -10.77 -5.99 10.36
C ASP A 96 -10.27 -7.05 9.37
N ALA A 97 -9.38 -7.92 9.88
CA ALA A 97 -9.00 -9.14 9.19
C ALA A 97 -10.22 -10.04 9.00
N TYR A 98 -10.35 -10.66 7.83
CA TYR A 98 -11.45 -11.58 7.50
C TYR A 98 -11.61 -12.71 8.52
N LEU A 99 -10.49 -13.24 9.01
CA LEU A 99 -10.48 -14.32 10.00
C LEU A 99 -10.72 -13.85 11.44
N ASN A 100 -10.90 -12.54 11.69
CA ASN A 100 -11.23 -12.04 13.02
C ASN A 100 -12.69 -12.39 13.38
N PRO A 101 -12.93 -13.29 14.36
CA PRO A 101 -14.29 -13.70 14.72
C PRO A 101 -15.12 -12.58 15.37
N ASN A 102 -14.47 -11.53 15.85
CA ASN A 102 -15.11 -10.36 16.47
C ASN A 102 -15.24 -9.18 15.50
N SER A 103 -15.04 -9.42 14.20
CA SER A 103 -15.10 -8.38 13.17
C SER A 103 -16.49 -7.77 13.05
N THR A 104 -16.56 -6.44 12.94
CA THR A 104 -17.79 -5.73 12.58
C THR A 104 -17.73 -5.34 11.11
N THR A 105 -18.31 -6.18 10.25
CA THR A 105 -18.17 -6.08 8.76
C THR A 105 -18.96 -4.94 8.11
N GLY A 106 -19.47 -3.96 8.88
CA GLY A 106 -20.30 -2.87 8.35
C GLY A 106 -19.56 -1.91 7.42
N HIS A 107 -18.23 -1.87 7.50
CA HIS A 107 -17.37 -0.95 6.74
C HIS A 107 -16.36 -1.66 5.84
N GLY A 108 -16.68 -2.91 5.48
CA GLY A 108 -15.83 -3.76 4.66
C GLY A 108 -14.95 -4.70 5.48
N VAL A 109 -14.01 -5.36 4.80
CA VAL A 109 -13.22 -6.46 5.36
C VAL A 109 -11.91 -6.65 4.58
N ASN A 110 -10.88 -7.09 5.28
CA ASN A 110 -9.56 -7.35 4.71
C ASN A 110 -9.30 -8.85 4.54
N PHE A 111 -9.14 -9.29 3.30
CA PHE A 111 -8.83 -10.66 2.89
C PHE A 111 -7.35 -10.88 2.60
N ALA A 112 -6.49 -9.86 2.73
CA ALA A 112 -5.06 -10.03 2.48
C ALA A 112 -4.42 -10.99 3.48
N VAL A 113 -3.54 -11.85 2.99
CA VAL A 113 -2.76 -12.79 3.81
C VAL A 113 -1.31 -12.69 3.41
N ALA A 114 -0.44 -12.38 4.36
CA ALA A 114 0.99 -12.26 4.10
C ALA A 114 1.59 -13.53 3.46
N GLY A 115 2.29 -13.34 2.35
CA GLY A 115 2.85 -14.41 1.52
C GLY A 115 1.98 -14.83 0.32
N SER A 116 0.78 -14.27 0.16
CA SER A 116 -0.08 -14.55 -0.99
C SER A 116 0.54 -14.07 -2.31
N THR A 117 0.36 -14.85 -3.38
CA THR A 117 0.82 -14.52 -4.72
C THR A 117 -0.35 -14.51 -5.72
N ALA A 118 -0.30 -13.61 -6.71
CA ALA A 118 -1.32 -13.57 -7.76
C ALA A 118 -1.22 -14.77 -8.73
N LEU A 119 0.01 -15.28 -8.92
CA LEU A 119 0.30 -16.44 -9.75
C LEU A 119 0.34 -17.72 -8.90
N PRO A 120 -0.11 -18.86 -9.45
CA PRO A 120 0.09 -20.16 -8.83
C PRO A 120 1.60 -20.45 -8.70
N THR A 121 1.97 -21.27 -7.71
CA THR A 121 3.36 -21.60 -7.36
C THR A 121 4.14 -22.35 -8.45
N ASP A 122 3.46 -22.80 -9.51
CA ASP A 122 4.09 -23.40 -10.68
C ASP A 122 4.45 -22.33 -11.72
N CYS A 123 5.72 -21.86 -11.66
CA CYS A 123 6.33 -20.90 -12.58
C CYS A 123 6.44 -21.40 -14.04
N SER A 124 6.12 -22.67 -14.32
CA SER A 124 6.26 -23.29 -15.65
C SER A 124 5.18 -22.80 -16.65
N LYS A 125 4.12 -22.16 -16.15
CA LYS A 125 3.07 -21.58 -17.00
C LYS A 125 3.48 -20.16 -17.39
N LYS A 126 4.06 -20.05 -18.58
CA LYS A 126 4.42 -18.85 -19.34
C LYS A 126 3.58 -17.61 -18.95
N LEU A 127 4.27 -16.48 -18.81
CA LEU A 127 3.79 -15.11 -18.53
C LEU A 127 2.82 -14.55 -19.61
N GLU A 128 1.78 -15.30 -19.99
CA GLU A 128 0.68 -14.82 -20.84
C GLU A 128 -0.50 -14.25 -20.01
N LYS A 129 -0.30 -14.04 -18.70
CA LYS A 129 -1.38 -13.87 -17.72
C LYS A 129 -1.68 -12.41 -17.33
N SER A 130 -1.81 -11.53 -18.31
CA SER A 130 -2.70 -10.36 -18.14
C SER A 130 -4.12 -10.83 -17.76
N SER A 131 -4.51 -12.04 -18.20
CA SER A 131 -5.80 -12.68 -17.92
C SER A 131 -6.10 -12.95 -16.44
N SER A 132 -5.12 -13.21 -15.56
CA SER A 132 -5.44 -13.68 -14.20
C SER A 132 -5.93 -12.58 -13.24
N TRP A 133 -5.46 -11.34 -13.45
CA TRP A 133 -5.99 -10.17 -12.76
C TRP A 133 -7.33 -9.76 -13.35
N TRP A 134 -7.46 -9.89 -14.67
CA TRP A 134 -8.70 -9.59 -15.37
C TRP A 134 -9.85 -10.49 -14.96
N GLU A 135 -9.68 -11.82 -14.99
CA GLU A 135 -10.69 -12.79 -14.56
C GLU A 135 -11.17 -12.53 -13.12
N ARG A 136 -10.26 -12.10 -12.23
CA ARG A 136 -10.61 -11.74 -10.85
C ARG A 136 -11.35 -10.40 -10.78
N SER A 137 -10.95 -9.43 -11.59
CA SER A 137 -11.61 -8.14 -11.67
C SER A 137 -13.03 -8.30 -12.20
N GLU A 138 -13.23 -9.04 -13.29
CA GLU A 138 -14.53 -9.37 -13.87
C GLU A 138 -15.49 -9.98 -12.85
N ARG A 139 -14.99 -10.89 -12.00
CA ARG A 139 -15.80 -11.45 -10.92
C ARG A 139 -16.26 -10.39 -9.94
N ILE A 140 -15.39 -9.46 -9.57
CA ILE A 140 -15.72 -8.39 -8.61
C ILE A 140 -16.66 -7.35 -9.26
N ILE A 141 -16.46 -7.05 -10.54
CA ILE A 141 -17.34 -6.19 -11.37
C ILE A 141 -18.73 -6.81 -11.47
N GLY A 142 -18.82 -8.10 -11.77
CA GLY A 142 -20.09 -8.84 -11.83
C GLY A 142 -20.83 -8.92 -10.49
N ASN A 143 -20.14 -8.70 -9.37
CA ASN A 143 -20.74 -8.55 -8.03
C ASN A 143 -21.10 -7.10 -7.68
N GLY A 144 -21.07 -6.17 -8.65
CA GLY A 144 -21.54 -4.79 -8.50
C GLY A 144 -20.47 -3.78 -8.10
N ALA A 145 -19.19 -4.15 -8.12
CA ALA A 145 -18.13 -3.18 -7.86
C ALA A 145 -18.06 -2.11 -8.95
N THR A 146 -18.06 -0.85 -8.54
CA THR A 146 -17.98 0.32 -9.45
C THR A 146 -16.66 1.08 -9.32
N ARG A 147 -15.86 0.77 -8.31
CA ARG A 147 -14.59 1.44 -8.02
C ARG A 147 -13.55 0.40 -7.64
N ILE A 148 -12.43 0.34 -8.37
CA ILE A 148 -11.34 -0.61 -8.11
C ILE A 148 -10.00 0.14 -8.17
N VAL A 149 -9.15 -0.14 -7.19
CA VAL A 149 -7.80 0.40 -7.09
C VAL A 149 -6.80 -0.73 -7.27
N PHE A 150 -5.91 -0.59 -8.26
CA PHE A 150 -4.85 -1.54 -8.55
C PHE A 150 -3.52 -1.01 -8.03
N PRO A 151 -2.86 -1.70 -7.09
CA PRO A 151 -1.50 -1.35 -6.72
C PRO A 151 -0.54 -1.78 -7.83
N GLY A 152 0.35 -0.88 -8.24
CA GLY A 152 1.51 -1.28 -9.04
C GLY A 152 2.52 -2.07 -8.19
N ASN A 153 3.28 -2.96 -8.82
CA ASN A 153 4.44 -3.56 -8.20
C ASN A 153 5.49 -2.49 -7.92
N LEU A 154 6.02 -2.53 -6.71
CA LEU A 154 7.18 -1.72 -6.33
C LEU A 154 8.41 -2.15 -7.13
N PRO A 155 9.44 -1.31 -7.24
CA PRO A 155 10.80 -1.81 -7.46
C PRO A 155 11.24 -2.58 -6.20
N ILE A 156 10.69 -3.78 -6.03
CA ILE A 156 10.81 -4.64 -4.84
C ILE A 156 12.28 -4.96 -4.54
N VAL A 157 13.16 -4.83 -5.54
CA VAL A 157 14.55 -5.26 -5.44
C VAL A 157 15.50 -4.14 -5.03
N CYS A 158 14.95 -3.02 -4.60
CA CYS A 158 15.62 -2.09 -3.71
C CYS A 158 15.49 -2.50 -2.22
N LEU A 159 14.64 -3.49 -1.89
CA LEU A 159 14.44 -3.88 -0.49
C LEU A 159 15.67 -4.62 0.05
N PRO A 160 16.13 -4.33 1.29
CA PRO A 160 17.29 -4.99 1.88
C PRO A 160 17.20 -6.53 1.90
N ALA A 161 15.99 -7.07 2.11
CA ALA A 161 15.77 -8.52 2.09
C ALA A 161 16.12 -9.14 0.72
N PHE A 162 15.62 -8.53 -0.36
CA PHE A 162 15.90 -8.99 -1.72
C PHE A 162 17.35 -8.73 -2.13
N LEU A 163 17.93 -7.59 -1.73
CA LEU A 163 19.35 -7.30 -1.98
C LEU A 163 20.27 -8.30 -1.29
N THR A 164 19.90 -8.77 -0.10
CA THR A 164 20.66 -9.79 0.65
C THR A 164 20.54 -11.16 -0.01
N GLU A 165 19.32 -11.54 -0.39
CA GLU A 165 19.03 -12.86 -0.98
C GLU A 165 19.60 -13.01 -2.39
N PHE A 166 19.49 -11.96 -3.21
CA PHE A 166 19.94 -11.94 -4.61
C PHE A 166 21.29 -11.24 -4.81
N HIS A 167 22.10 -11.15 -3.75
CA HIS A 167 23.41 -10.50 -3.81
C HIS A 167 24.32 -11.11 -4.89
N THR A 168 24.97 -10.24 -5.66
CA THR A 168 25.98 -10.60 -6.66
C THR A 168 27.19 -9.67 -6.61
N ASN A 169 28.37 -10.23 -6.92
CA ASN A 169 29.62 -9.47 -7.02
C ASN A 169 29.74 -8.67 -8.32
N ASN A 170 28.80 -8.82 -9.25
CA ASN A 170 28.79 -8.07 -10.49
C ASN A 170 28.26 -6.65 -10.27
N ALA A 171 29.16 -5.66 -10.20
CA ALA A 171 28.79 -4.24 -10.04
C ALA A 171 27.83 -3.75 -11.14
N THR A 172 27.88 -4.34 -12.34
CA THR A 172 26.97 -3.97 -13.43
C THR A 172 25.55 -4.53 -13.28
N ALA A 173 25.27 -5.38 -12.29
CA ALA A 173 23.94 -5.85 -11.98
C ALA A 173 23.06 -4.79 -11.30
N TYR A 174 23.69 -3.77 -10.71
CA TYR A 174 23.02 -2.72 -9.94
C TYR A 174 22.85 -1.43 -10.76
N ASP A 175 21.85 -0.63 -10.38
CA ASP A 175 21.65 0.74 -10.86
C ASP A 175 22.38 1.77 -9.97
N GLU A 176 22.20 3.05 -10.25
CA GLU A 176 22.81 4.15 -9.50
C GLU A 176 22.36 4.22 -8.02
N PHE A 177 21.21 3.61 -7.70
CA PHE A 177 20.66 3.52 -6.35
C PHE A 177 21.00 2.21 -5.65
N HIS A 178 21.89 1.39 -6.22
CA HIS A 178 22.28 0.07 -5.74
C HIS A 178 21.13 -0.94 -5.68
N CYS A 179 20.12 -0.78 -6.52
CA CYS A 179 19.07 -1.78 -6.70
C CYS A 179 19.39 -2.71 -7.88
N LEU A 180 18.93 -3.97 -7.85
CA LEU A 180 19.19 -4.91 -8.96
C LEU A 180 18.33 -4.56 -10.18
N LYS A 181 19.01 -4.27 -11.31
CA LYS A 181 18.37 -3.77 -12.54
C LYS A 181 17.39 -4.74 -13.17
N GLU A 182 17.78 -6.01 -13.33
CA GLU A 182 16.94 -6.99 -14.03
C GLU A 182 15.60 -7.23 -13.34
N LEU A 183 15.60 -7.27 -12.01
CA LEU A 183 14.39 -7.50 -11.24
C LEU A 183 13.55 -6.21 -11.10
N ASN A 184 14.18 -5.04 -11.09
CA ASN A 184 13.46 -3.77 -11.24
C ASN A 184 12.77 -3.68 -12.61
N ASN A 185 13.44 -4.11 -13.69
CA ASN A 185 12.85 -4.16 -15.03
C ASN A 185 11.62 -5.07 -15.09
N LEU A 186 11.60 -6.18 -14.33
CA LEU A 186 10.43 -7.03 -14.23
C LEU A 186 9.24 -6.31 -13.58
N SER A 187 9.50 -5.52 -12.53
CA SER A 187 8.47 -4.72 -11.85
C SER A 187 7.92 -3.62 -12.75
N MET A 188 8.80 -2.96 -13.51
CA MET A 188 8.41 -1.97 -14.53
C MET A 188 7.58 -2.61 -15.64
N TYR A 189 8.04 -3.75 -16.18
CA TYR A 189 7.31 -4.50 -17.20
C TYR A 189 5.91 -4.88 -16.72
N HIS A 190 5.79 -5.38 -15.49
CA HIS A 190 4.49 -5.69 -14.89
C HIS A 190 3.58 -4.46 -14.82
N ASN A 191 4.09 -3.33 -14.32
CA ASN A 191 3.34 -2.10 -14.17
C ASN A 191 2.86 -1.54 -15.52
N GLU A 192 3.70 -1.58 -16.56
CA GLU A 192 3.32 -1.16 -17.90
C GLU A 192 2.18 -2.03 -18.47
N HIS A 193 2.24 -3.34 -18.26
CA HIS A 193 1.17 -4.25 -18.73
C HIS A 193 -0.11 -4.08 -17.92
N LEU A 194 0.00 -3.88 -16.61
CA LEU A 194 -1.13 -3.59 -15.73
C LEU A 194 -1.82 -2.28 -16.17
N GLN A 195 -1.05 -1.23 -16.47
CA GLN A 195 -1.60 0.04 -16.93
C GLN A 195 -2.37 -0.11 -18.24
N LYS A 196 -1.79 -0.81 -19.23
CA LYS A 196 -2.45 -1.09 -20.51
C LYS A 196 -3.76 -1.87 -20.30
N ALA A 197 -3.74 -2.90 -19.47
CA ALA A 197 -4.94 -3.67 -19.16
C ALA A 197 -6.02 -2.78 -18.52
N ILE A 198 -5.67 -1.94 -17.55
CA ILE A 198 -6.62 -0.99 -16.93
C ILE A 198 -7.22 -0.03 -17.97
N GLU A 199 -6.42 0.45 -18.91
CA GLU A 199 -6.89 1.34 -19.99
C GLU A 199 -7.86 0.65 -20.96
N GLU A 200 -7.64 -0.64 -21.26
CA GLU A 200 -8.57 -1.45 -22.05
C GLU A 200 -9.91 -1.63 -21.33
N VAL A 201 -9.88 -2.01 -20.05
CA VAL A 201 -11.08 -2.20 -19.24
C VAL A 201 -11.87 -0.91 -19.10
N LYS A 202 -11.20 0.23 -18.93
CA LYS A 202 -11.87 1.54 -18.90
C LYS A 202 -12.68 1.83 -20.17
N LYS A 203 -12.27 1.30 -21.33
CA LYS A 203 -13.02 1.47 -22.59
C LYS A 203 -14.28 0.60 -22.61
N GLU A 204 -14.22 -0.59 -22.03
CA GLU A 204 -15.35 -1.54 -21.98
C GLU A 204 -16.36 -1.19 -20.88
N HIS A 205 -15.89 -0.60 -19.78
CA HIS A 205 -16.69 -0.27 -18.59
C HIS A 205 -16.61 1.22 -18.23
N SER A 206 -17.22 2.08 -19.04
CA SER A 206 -17.18 3.54 -18.87
C SER A 206 -17.83 4.05 -17.57
N ASN A 207 -18.65 3.23 -16.91
CA ASN A 207 -19.27 3.51 -15.62
C ASN A 207 -18.38 3.17 -14.42
N MET A 208 -17.21 2.56 -14.64
CA MET A 208 -16.28 2.18 -13.58
C MET A 208 -15.18 3.22 -13.33
N ILE A 209 -14.84 3.42 -12.07
CA ILE A 209 -13.67 4.19 -11.65
C ILE A 209 -12.54 3.21 -11.38
N LEU A 210 -11.58 3.15 -12.30
CA LEU A 210 -10.39 2.32 -12.19
C LEU A 210 -9.15 3.19 -12.00
N CYS A 211 -8.41 2.98 -10.92
CA CYS A 211 -7.21 3.75 -10.59
C CYS A 211 -6.02 2.81 -10.37
N MET A 212 -4.91 3.08 -11.04
CA MET A 212 -3.62 2.48 -10.69
C MET A 212 -2.92 3.40 -9.69
N VAL A 213 -2.38 2.84 -8.62
CA VAL A 213 -1.56 3.58 -7.65
C VAL A 213 -0.10 3.19 -7.86
N THR A 214 0.71 4.15 -8.25
CA THR A 214 2.17 3.98 -8.34
C THR A 214 2.75 3.96 -6.94
N THR A 215 3.20 2.78 -6.52
CA THR A 215 3.68 2.52 -5.17
C THR A 215 5.08 3.11 -4.91
N THR A 216 5.78 3.62 -5.94
CA THR A 216 7.13 4.22 -5.84
C THR A 216 7.22 5.40 -4.87
N ILE A 217 6.15 6.20 -4.70
CA ILE A 217 6.13 7.34 -3.77
C ILE A 217 6.06 6.88 -2.30
N LEU A 218 5.57 5.67 -2.06
CA LEU A 218 5.25 5.19 -0.71
C LEU A 218 6.40 4.40 -0.06
N THR A 219 7.37 3.92 -0.85
CA THR A 219 8.55 3.21 -0.33
C THR A 219 9.56 4.10 0.40
N TYR A 220 9.68 5.38 0.00
CA TYR A 220 10.61 6.30 0.66
C TYR A 220 10.21 6.61 2.10
N ASP A 221 8.91 6.59 2.43
CA ASP A 221 8.44 6.82 3.81
C ASP A 221 8.32 5.54 4.64
N TYR A 222 8.16 4.37 4.01
CA TYR A 222 7.98 3.09 4.72
C TYR A 222 9.27 2.34 5.05
N TYR A 223 10.36 2.58 4.31
CA TYR A 223 11.60 1.79 4.42
C TYR A 223 12.85 2.61 4.73
N VAL A 224 12.74 3.93 4.94
CA VAL A 224 13.83 4.74 5.50
C VAL A 224 13.79 4.59 7.03
N TRP A 225 14.47 3.56 7.51
CA TRP A 225 14.97 3.43 8.88
C TRP A 225 16.45 3.05 8.83
#